data_AF-A0A950V7U1-F1
#
_entry.id   AF-A0A950V7U1-F1
#
_cell.length_a   1.000
_cell.length_b   1.000
_cell.length_c   1.000
_cell.angle_alpha   90.00
_cell.angle_beta   90.00
_cell.angle_gamma   90.00
#
_symmetry.space_group_name_H-M   'P 1'
#
loop_
_entity.id
_entity.type
_entity.pdbx_description
1 polymer ?
#
loop_
_entity_poly.entity_id
_entity_poly.type
_entity_poly.pdbx_seq_one_letter_code
_entity_poly.pdbx_strand_id
1 'polypeptide(L)'
;MKQLALRFWIAITLALPTTVVAQTVIVGTGNPDVDVPAVQAAVDQGGEVILRGQFSFDRPPTIPTAIPELPLATVLVSKAVAISGTRDVSIEAGTVPFYIEAPGASVSMQKLRFVRPTRSAILVYAVSGLTIASCRIEGVVTVPNRASTGVSIATEYAIPTPDHPGNPENISGRLVIANNDIDMTGGTSSDNVIGLLIFSIGISPDREVDVYVSGNNIRNVTEPAINIRRVGGRAHVESNVLITAPVSSTTALRPEVIRAVNIGSYVIAHNSIECQWPDPDAVGIGVWTQVPDWPMEHAVVVDNQVTMSPPEATVFGSFSAGIGIWGFAADSYVANNRIRGRARAALAVDVFNGGIPANNAFVQNRFEDFEPSVADVFIDTGVPDTLILGQRGTVRDQGVNTVVLPFRGR
;
A
#
# COMPACT_ATOMS: atom_id res chain seq x y z
N MET A 1 -38.59 5.85 -29.50
CA MET A 1 -38.38 7.32 -29.57
C MET A 1 -37.05 7.64 -28.90
N LYS A 2 -36.03 8.04 -29.66
CA LYS A 2 -34.69 8.36 -29.15
C LYS A 2 -34.63 9.86 -28.87
N GLN A 3 -34.51 10.27 -27.61
CA GLN A 3 -34.21 11.67 -27.25
C GLN A 3 -32.70 11.84 -27.14
N LEU A 4 -32.17 12.68 -28.02
CA LEU A 4 -30.78 13.08 -28.10
C LEU A 4 -30.61 14.33 -27.22
N ALA A 5 -30.01 14.17 -26.03
CA ALA A 5 -29.71 15.29 -25.15
C ALA A 5 -28.32 15.88 -25.50
N LEU A 6 -28.33 17.00 -26.21
CA LEU A 6 -27.16 17.79 -26.56
C LEU A 6 -26.73 18.61 -25.33
N ARG A 7 -25.62 18.22 -24.68
CA ARG A 7 -25.01 18.98 -23.58
C ARG A 7 -23.96 19.94 -24.14
N PHE A 8 -24.25 21.24 -24.10
CA PHE A 8 -23.29 22.31 -24.35
C PHE A 8 -22.37 22.48 -23.12
N TRP A 9 -21.08 22.25 -23.29
CA TRP A 9 -20.05 22.63 -22.32
C TRP A 9 -19.47 23.99 -22.73
N ILE A 10 -19.67 25.01 -21.90
CA ILE A 10 -18.96 26.29 -22.02
C ILE A 10 -17.62 26.11 -21.30
N ALA A 11 -16.54 26.00 -22.07
CA ALA A 11 -15.18 26.01 -21.54
C ALA A 11 -14.76 27.47 -21.30
N ILE A 12 -14.78 27.92 -20.04
CA ILE A 12 -14.14 29.18 -19.64
C ILE A 12 -12.64 28.89 -19.49
N THR A 13 -11.85 29.33 -20.47
CA THR A 13 -10.38 29.24 -20.43
C THR A 13 -9.83 30.39 -19.59
N LEU A 14 -9.64 30.17 -18.30
CA LEU A 14 -8.85 31.08 -17.45
C LEU A 14 -7.37 30.90 -17.82
N ALA A 15 -6.79 31.89 -18.49
CA ALA A 15 -5.36 31.95 -18.73
C ALA A 15 -4.63 32.21 -17.41
N LEU A 16 -4.18 31.14 -16.74
CA LEU A 16 -3.29 31.24 -15.60
C LEU A 16 -1.89 31.63 -16.11
N PRO A 17 -1.20 32.59 -15.48
CA PRO A 17 0.16 32.93 -15.84
C PRO A 17 1.06 31.70 -15.70
N THR A 18 1.68 31.28 -16.80
CA THR A 18 2.71 30.23 -16.78
C THR A 18 3.97 30.84 -16.20
N THR A 19 4.21 30.64 -14.91
CA THR A 19 5.53 30.87 -14.33
C THR A 19 6.50 29.92 -15.02
N VAL A 20 7.50 30.46 -15.70
CA VAL A 20 8.63 29.67 -16.21
C VAL A 20 9.35 29.11 -15.00
N VAL A 21 9.10 27.84 -14.70
CA VAL A 21 9.77 27.15 -13.60
C VAL A 21 11.21 26.91 -14.03
N ALA A 22 12.17 27.33 -13.20
CA ALA A 22 13.58 27.05 -13.45
C ALA A 22 13.80 25.54 -13.52
N GLN A 23 14.42 25.08 -14.61
CA GLN A 23 14.79 23.69 -14.81
C GLN A 23 16.29 23.54 -14.51
N THR A 24 16.62 22.62 -13.61
CA THR A 24 17.98 22.31 -13.21
C THR A 24 18.32 20.88 -13.61
N VAL A 25 19.35 20.71 -14.45
CA VAL A 25 19.83 19.39 -14.87
C VAL A 25 21.09 19.03 -14.09
N ILE A 26 21.10 17.85 -13.49
CA ILE A 26 22.24 17.32 -12.74
C ILE A 26 22.73 16.06 -13.44
N VAL A 27 24.04 15.98 -13.64
CA VAL A 27 24.68 14.79 -14.19
C VAL A 27 25.42 14.07 -13.07
N GLY A 28 25.01 12.83 -12.81
CA GLY A 28 25.63 11.98 -11.81
C GLY A 28 27.06 11.64 -12.20
N THR A 29 27.94 11.71 -11.21
CA THR A 29 29.38 11.43 -11.35
C THR A 29 29.77 10.06 -10.83
N GLY A 30 28.86 9.38 -10.11
CA GLY A 30 29.12 8.15 -9.36
C GLY A 30 29.90 8.38 -8.06
N ASN A 31 30.14 9.64 -7.69
CA ASN A 31 30.84 10.00 -6.46
C ASN A 31 29.86 10.63 -5.45
N PRO A 32 29.61 9.99 -4.29
CA PRO A 32 28.64 10.50 -3.31
C PRO A 32 29.03 11.84 -2.68
N ASP A 33 30.30 12.24 -2.72
CA ASP A 33 30.74 13.55 -2.25
C ASP A 33 30.43 14.69 -3.21
N VAL A 34 30.11 14.37 -4.47
CA VAL A 34 29.69 15.34 -5.50
C VAL A 34 28.19 15.25 -5.74
N ASP A 35 27.68 14.03 -5.87
CA ASP A 35 26.31 13.74 -6.29
C ASP A 35 25.29 14.20 -5.23
N VAL A 36 25.50 13.87 -3.96
CA VAL A 36 24.55 14.22 -2.89
C VAL A 36 24.44 15.75 -2.70
N PRO A 37 25.55 16.52 -2.57
CA PRO A 37 25.44 17.97 -2.49
C PRO A 37 24.84 18.62 -3.73
N ALA A 38 25.14 18.11 -4.92
CA ALA A 38 24.57 18.64 -6.17
C ALA A 38 23.05 18.45 -6.22
N VAL A 39 22.56 17.25 -5.87
CA VAL A 39 21.13 16.96 -5.79
C VAL A 39 20.46 17.80 -4.71
N GLN A 40 21.04 17.90 -3.51
CA GLN A 40 20.51 18.72 -2.43
C GLN A 40 20.38 20.19 -2.87
N ALA A 41 21.43 20.77 -3.46
CA ALA A 41 21.42 22.16 -3.91
C ALA A 41 20.35 22.45 -4.96
N ALA A 42 20.08 21.50 -5.87
CA ALA A 42 19.02 21.63 -6.86
C ALA A 42 17.62 21.52 -6.23
N VAL A 43 17.41 20.55 -5.35
CA VAL A 43 16.14 20.38 -4.63
C VAL A 43 15.84 21.59 -3.73
N ASP A 44 16.87 22.18 -3.12
CA ASP A 44 16.76 23.41 -2.33
C ASP A 44 16.31 24.62 -3.16
N GLN A 45 16.50 24.61 -4.48
CA GLN A 45 15.96 25.65 -5.36
C GLN A 45 14.48 25.41 -5.71
N GLY A 46 13.98 24.18 -5.54
CA GLY A 46 12.65 23.76 -5.95
C GLY A 46 12.52 23.66 -7.47
N GLY A 47 11.31 23.80 -8.00
CA GLY A 47 11.07 23.81 -9.44
C GLY A 47 11.23 22.43 -10.10
N GLU A 48 11.82 22.37 -11.29
CA GLU A 48 12.05 21.10 -12.01
C GLU A 48 13.51 20.67 -11.91
N VAL A 49 13.75 19.45 -11.41
CA VAL A 49 15.07 18.84 -11.30
C VAL A 49 15.12 17.60 -12.19
N ILE A 50 16.07 17.55 -13.13
CA ILE A 50 16.28 16.42 -14.02
C ILE A 50 17.61 15.75 -13.68
N LEU A 51 17.55 14.46 -13.35
CA LEU A 51 18.70 13.63 -13.03
C LEU A 51 19.12 12.78 -14.24
N ARG A 52 20.41 12.82 -14.58
CA ARG A 52 21.01 12.09 -15.70
C ARG A 52 22.26 11.31 -15.30
N GLY A 53 22.36 10.07 -15.76
CA GLY A 53 23.54 9.24 -15.51
C GLY A 53 23.51 8.55 -14.13
N GLN A 54 24.67 8.16 -13.64
CA GLN A 54 24.79 7.35 -12.44
C GLN A 54 25.12 8.22 -11.23
N PHE A 55 24.26 8.19 -10.23
CA PHE A 55 24.45 8.84 -8.94
C PHE A 55 24.83 7.79 -7.90
N SER A 56 25.78 8.12 -7.03
CA SER A 56 26.04 7.35 -5.82
C SER A 56 25.60 8.13 -4.60
N PHE A 57 24.77 7.52 -3.76
CA PHE A 57 24.35 8.03 -2.46
C PHE A 57 25.00 7.23 -1.33
N ASP A 58 26.07 6.48 -1.63
CA ASP A 58 26.83 5.63 -0.71
C ASP A 58 27.74 6.45 0.22
N ARG A 59 27.13 7.27 1.06
CA ARG A 59 27.77 8.02 2.14
C ARG A 59 26.90 7.96 3.38
N PRO A 60 27.49 8.10 4.59
CA PRO A 60 26.71 8.24 5.81
C PRO A 60 25.68 9.37 5.66
N PRO A 61 24.39 9.12 5.93
CA PRO A 61 23.38 10.15 5.86
C PRO A 61 23.60 11.18 6.97
N THR A 62 23.29 12.45 6.69
CA THR A 62 23.56 13.57 7.61
C THR A 62 22.32 14.40 7.95
N ILE A 63 21.18 14.12 7.31
CA ILE A 63 19.97 14.93 7.44
C ILE A 63 19.05 14.29 8.48
N PRO A 64 18.72 14.99 9.59
CA PRO A 64 17.73 14.51 10.55
C PRO A 64 16.35 14.35 9.91
N THR A 65 15.63 13.30 10.32
CA THR A 65 14.21 13.12 10.02
C THR A 65 13.37 13.64 11.17
N ALA A 66 12.15 14.11 10.89
CA ALA A 66 11.21 14.54 11.91
C ALA A 66 10.72 13.40 12.82
N ILE A 67 10.90 12.14 12.40
CA ILE A 67 10.63 10.95 13.20
C ILE A 67 11.94 10.52 13.90
N PRO A 68 12.05 10.61 15.23
CA PRO A 68 13.30 10.38 15.96
C PRO A 68 13.92 8.97 15.80
N GLU A 69 13.09 7.94 15.61
CA GLU A 69 13.52 6.53 15.54
C GLU A 69 14.02 6.12 14.15
N LEU A 70 13.85 7.01 13.16
CA LEU A 70 14.29 6.77 11.80
C LEU A 70 15.76 7.15 11.61
N PRO A 71 16.47 6.44 10.73
CA PRO A 71 17.82 6.84 10.38
C PRO A 71 17.81 8.20 9.68
N LEU A 72 18.95 8.89 9.73
CA LEU A 72 19.17 10.10 8.96
C LEU A 72 18.97 9.83 7.46
N ALA A 73 18.59 10.87 6.72
CA ALA A 73 18.39 10.86 5.29
C ALA A 73 19.60 11.41 4.51
N THR A 74 19.60 11.13 3.20
CA THR A 74 20.64 11.59 2.27
C THR A 74 20.29 12.92 1.62
N VAL A 75 19.06 13.07 1.09
CA VAL A 75 18.55 14.31 0.51
C VAL A 75 17.21 14.70 1.15
N LEU A 76 17.09 15.96 1.55
CA LEU A 76 15.85 16.57 2.06
C LEU A 76 15.12 17.31 0.94
N VAL A 77 13.86 16.94 0.73
CA VAL A 77 12.90 17.70 -0.07
C VAL A 77 12.01 18.50 0.87
N SER A 78 12.25 19.81 0.95
CA SER A 78 11.57 20.71 1.90
C SER A 78 10.56 21.68 1.28
N LYS A 79 10.39 21.65 -0.05
CA LYS A 79 9.51 22.55 -0.80
C LYS A 79 8.98 21.89 -2.07
N ALA A 80 8.13 22.61 -2.80
CA ALA A 80 7.58 22.13 -4.06
C ALA A 80 8.68 21.88 -5.09
N VAL A 81 8.77 20.64 -5.57
CA VAL A 81 9.76 20.21 -6.56
C VAL A 81 9.21 19.06 -7.39
N ALA A 82 9.56 19.04 -8.66
CA ALA A 82 9.38 17.92 -9.57
C ALA A 82 10.73 17.32 -9.93
N ILE A 83 11.03 16.13 -9.42
CA ILE A 83 12.28 15.41 -9.67
C ILE A 83 12.00 14.33 -10.70
N SER A 84 12.75 14.32 -11.80
CA SER A 84 12.60 13.30 -12.83
C SER A 84 13.92 12.72 -13.31
N GLY A 85 13.87 11.45 -13.71
CA GLY A 85 15.00 10.73 -14.29
C GLY A 85 14.97 10.70 -15.81
N THR A 86 16.16 10.78 -16.42
CA THR A 86 16.37 10.33 -17.80
C THR A 86 16.41 8.80 -17.89
N ARG A 87 16.37 8.24 -19.10
CA ARG A 87 16.31 6.77 -19.32
C ARG A 87 17.43 6.00 -18.61
N ASP A 88 18.62 6.57 -18.53
CA ASP A 88 19.82 5.92 -18.00
C ASP A 88 20.16 6.38 -16.58
N VAL A 89 19.20 7.00 -15.87
CA VAL A 89 19.42 7.41 -14.49
C VAL A 89 19.51 6.18 -13.57
N SER A 90 20.42 6.22 -12.61
CA SER A 90 20.42 5.31 -11.46
C SER A 90 20.93 6.03 -10.22
N ILE A 91 20.40 5.67 -9.06
CA ILE A 91 20.83 6.15 -7.74
C ILE A 91 21.22 4.91 -6.94
N GLU A 92 22.52 4.72 -6.74
CA GLU A 92 23.08 3.59 -6.00
C GLU A 92 23.14 3.91 -4.51
N ALA A 93 22.74 2.95 -3.67
CA ALA A 93 22.79 2.99 -2.22
C ALA A 93 22.02 4.16 -1.58
N GLY A 94 22.43 4.55 -0.37
CA GLY A 94 21.74 5.52 0.48
C GLY A 94 20.77 4.88 1.46
N THR A 95 20.77 5.34 2.70
CA THR A 95 19.85 4.85 3.73
C THR A 95 18.42 5.26 3.42
N VAL A 96 18.20 6.56 3.30
CA VAL A 96 16.96 7.15 2.80
C VAL A 96 17.35 8.15 1.71
N PRO A 97 17.45 7.72 0.44
CA PRO A 97 17.89 8.58 -0.64
C PRO A 97 17.12 9.89 -0.74
N PHE A 98 15.78 9.84 -0.66
CA PHE A 98 14.96 11.04 -0.55
C PHE A 98 14.04 10.97 0.67
N TYR A 99 14.14 12.00 1.50
CA TYR A 99 13.23 12.28 2.59
C TYR A 99 12.41 13.54 2.28
N ILE A 100 11.08 13.43 2.27
CA ILE A 100 10.16 14.51 1.90
C ILE A 100 9.49 15.05 3.16
N GLU A 101 9.85 16.28 3.51
CA GLU A 101 9.25 17.08 4.58
C GLU A 101 8.94 18.46 4.02
N ALA A 102 7.94 18.50 3.14
CA ALA A 102 7.53 19.69 2.39
C ALA A 102 6.09 20.08 2.77
N PRO A 103 5.84 20.50 4.03
CA PRO A 103 4.48 20.77 4.51
C PRO A 103 3.80 21.83 3.62
N GLY A 104 2.57 21.54 3.19
CA GLY A 104 1.78 22.44 2.33
C GLY A 104 2.23 22.49 0.86
N ALA A 105 3.30 21.80 0.47
CA ALA A 105 3.80 21.80 -0.90
C ALA A 105 3.46 20.51 -1.64
N SER A 106 3.35 20.56 -2.96
CA SER A 106 3.23 19.36 -3.80
C SER A 106 4.60 18.90 -4.29
N VAL A 107 4.85 17.60 -4.27
CA VAL A 107 6.11 17.00 -4.72
C VAL A 107 5.85 15.90 -5.74
N SER A 108 6.69 15.83 -6.79
CA SER A 108 6.67 14.69 -7.71
C SER A 108 8.06 14.09 -7.90
N MET A 109 8.10 12.75 -7.99
CA MET A 109 9.28 11.95 -8.27
C MET A 109 8.92 10.95 -9.36
N GLN A 110 9.61 11.02 -10.50
CA GLN A 110 9.24 10.23 -11.67
C GLN A 110 10.45 9.62 -12.38
N LYS A 111 10.31 8.40 -12.90
CA LYS A 111 11.32 7.76 -13.76
C LYS A 111 12.70 7.62 -13.09
N LEU A 112 12.74 7.54 -11.76
CA LEU A 112 13.96 7.31 -11.01
C LEU A 112 14.22 5.82 -10.84
N ARG A 113 15.48 5.40 -10.85
CA ARG A 113 15.89 4.03 -10.56
C ARG A 113 16.77 4.02 -9.30
N PHE A 114 16.26 3.43 -8.23
CA PHE A 114 16.97 3.22 -6.97
C PHE A 114 17.53 1.81 -6.94
N VAL A 115 18.82 1.71 -6.65
CA VAL A 115 19.54 0.43 -6.58
C VAL A 115 20.13 0.28 -5.19
N ARG A 116 19.71 -0.78 -4.49
CA ARG A 116 20.22 -1.15 -3.16
C ARG A 116 20.11 -0.07 -2.06
N PRO A 117 18.98 0.65 -1.91
CA PRO A 117 18.80 1.49 -0.72
C PRO A 117 18.74 0.61 0.54
N THR A 118 19.20 1.09 1.70
CA THR A 118 19.29 0.27 2.94
C THR A 118 18.12 0.44 3.92
N ARG A 119 17.15 1.33 3.65
CA ARG A 119 15.96 1.49 4.52
C ARG A 119 14.68 1.81 3.76
N SER A 120 14.66 2.94 3.07
CA SER A 120 13.51 3.40 2.28
C SER A 120 14.05 4.12 1.06
N ALA A 121 13.65 3.74 -0.16
CA ALA A 121 14.08 4.50 -1.33
C ALA A 121 13.53 5.93 -1.29
N ILE A 122 12.27 6.05 -0.86
CA ILE A 122 11.57 7.32 -0.65
C ILE A 122 10.82 7.25 0.68
N LEU A 123 11.05 8.24 1.55
CA LEU A 123 10.34 8.43 2.81
C LEU A 123 9.61 9.78 2.78
N VAL A 124 8.32 9.80 3.08
CA VAL A 124 7.47 11.00 3.05
C VAL A 124 6.86 11.20 4.42
N TYR A 125 7.14 12.36 5.01
CA TYR A 125 6.61 12.78 6.31
C TYR A 125 5.60 13.92 6.20
N ALA A 126 5.82 14.88 5.29
CA ALA A 126 4.91 16.02 5.11
C ALA A 126 4.79 16.44 3.64
N VAL A 127 3.56 16.61 3.14
CA VAL A 127 3.24 17.02 1.76
C VAL A 127 1.76 17.41 1.61
N SER A 128 1.44 18.28 0.65
CA SER A 128 0.06 18.56 0.18
C SER A 128 -0.04 18.24 -1.31
N GLY A 129 -0.11 16.94 -1.61
CA GLY A 129 -0.06 16.40 -2.96
C GLY A 129 1.25 15.71 -3.31
N LEU A 130 1.18 14.43 -3.70
CA LEU A 130 2.36 13.62 -4.00
C LEU A 130 2.16 12.86 -5.30
N THR A 131 3.21 12.74 -6.10
CA THR A 131 3.25 11.79 -7.21
C THR A 131 4.58 11.03 -7.20
N ILE A 132 4.54 9.71 -7.02
CA ILE A 132 5.67 8.80 -7.19
C ILE A 132 5.30 7.85 -8.32
N ALA A 133 5.89 8.04 -9.50
CA ALA A 133 5.43 7.34 -10.69
C ALA A 133 6.54 6.85 -11.61
N SER A 134 6.34 5.66 -12.18
CA SER A 134 7.29 5.05 -13.13
C SER A 134 8.70 4.90 -12.57
N CYS A 135 8.84 4.81 -11.24
CA CYS A 135 10.12 4.57 -10.59
C CYS A 135 10.41 3.06 -10.54
N ARG A 136 11.70 2.72 -10.50
CA ARG A 136 12.18 1.36 -10.25
C ARG A 136 12.95 1.36 -8.93
N ILE A 137 12.64 0.43 -8.05
CA ILE A 137 13.35 0.23 -6.78
C ILE A 137 13.77 -1.23 -6.75
N GLU A 138 15.06 -1.51 -6.62
CA GLU A 138 15.55 -2.89 -6.65
C GLU A 138 16.67 -3.17 -5.66
N GLY A 139 16.67 -4.39 -5.14
CA GLY A 139 17.75 -4.92 -4.31
C GLY A 139 17.88 -4.24 -2.97
N VAL A 140 16.76 -3.78 -2.38
CA VAL A 140 16.75 -3.13 -1.05
C VAL A 140 17.55 -3.97 -0.06
N VAL A 141 18.55 -3.36 0.55
CA VAL A 141 19.43 -4.01 1.52
C VAL A 141 18.74 -3.96 2.87
N THR A 142 18.44 -5.12 3.43
CA THR A 142 17.70 -5.19 4.69
C THR A 142 18.57 -4.80 5.87
N VAL A 143 17.95 -4.16 6.86
CA VAL A 143 18.55 -3.89 8.16
C VAL A 143 17.89 -4.82 9.18
N PRO A 144 18.66 -5.63 9.93
CA PRO A 144 18.09 -6.55 10.91
C PRO A 144 17.19 -5.85 11.92
N ASN A 145 16.06 -6.51 12.27
CA ASN A 145 15.07 -6.02 13.24
C ASN A 145 14.42 -4.68 12.87
N ARG A 146 14.43 -4.32 11.58
CA ARG A 146 14.00 -3.01 11.09
C ARG A 146 13.27 -3.18 9.76
N ALA A 147 12.12 -2.52 9.63
CA ALA A 147 11.35 -2.53 8.38
C ALA A 147 12.11 -1.84 7.24
N SER A 148 12.33 -2.55 6.14
CA SER A 148 12.87 -2.01 4.90
C SER A 148 11.71 -1.85 3.91
N THR A 149 11.59 -0.68 3.30
CA THR A 149 10.44 -0.29 2.47
C THR A 149 10.90 0.14 1.09
N GLY A 150 10.09 -0.11 0.06
CA GLY A 150 10.29 0.56 -1.23
C GLY A 150 9.96 2.05 -1.08
N VAL A 151 8.70 2.34 -0.75
CA VAL A 151 8.20 3.69 -0.45
C VAL A 151 7.50 3.69 0.90
N SER A 152 7.77 4.69 1.72
CA SER A 152 7.11 4.93 2.99
C SER A 152 6.49 6.31 3.02
N ILE A 153 5.19 6.39 3.30
CA ILE A 153 4.44 7.62 3.56
C ILE A 153 3.93 7.50 4.99
N ALA A 154 4.64 8.10 5.94
CA ALA A 154 4.39 7.85 7.34
C ALA A 154 4.72 9.09 8.18
N THR A 155 3.80 9.42 9.07
CA THR A 155 3.95 10.50 10.06
C THR A 155 4.43 9.98 11.42
N GLU A 156 4.61 8.67 11.51
CA GLU A 156 5.16 7.91 12.63
C GLU A 156 5.74 6.59 12.09
N TYR A 157 6.85 6.10 12.67
CA TYR A 157 7.46 4.86 12.22
C TYR A 157 6.78 3.60 12.80
N ALA A 158 6.32 3.68 14.05
CA ALA A 158 5.61 2.60 14.69
C ALA A 158 4.23 2.38 14.05
N ILE A 159 3.63 1.23 14.33
CA ILE A 159 2.22 1.00 14.01
C ILE A 159 1.39 2.05 14.76
N PRO A 160 0.56 2.85 14.08
CA PRO A 160 -0.26 3.85 14.76
C PRO A 160 -1.20 3.22 15.79
N THR A 161 -1.32 3.86 16.95
CA THR A 161 -2.22 3.49 18.05
C THR A 161 -2.98 4.72 18.55
N PRO A 162 -4.12 4.58 19.25
CA PRO A 162 -4.82 5.75 19.83
C PRO A 162 -3.92 6.68 20.63
N ASP A 163 -3.00 6.12 21.42
CA ASP A 163 -2.07 6.87 22.25
C ASP A 163 -0.89 7.46 21.46
N HIS A 164 -0.56 6.85 20.32
CA HIS A 164 0.51 7.29 19.41
C HIS A 164 -0.03 7.29 17.96
N PRO A 165 -0.84 8.31 17.61
CA PRO A 165 -1.51 8.36 16.32
C PRO A 165 -0.60 8.87 15.18
N GLY A 166 0.60 9.35 15.47
CA GLY A 166 1.42 10.13 14.55
C GLY A 166 0.90 11.55 14.33
N ASN A 167 1.33 12.18 13.24
CA ASN A 167 1.01 13.57 12.88
C ASN A 167 0.25 13.61 11.55
N PRO A 168 -0.93 12.99 11.46
CA PRO A 168 -1.61 12.74 10.20
C PRO A 168 -1.95 14.00 9.40
N GLU A 169 -2.05 15.15 10.05
CA GLU A 169 -2.24 16.46 9.45
C GLU A 169 -1.08 16.89 8.54
N ASN A 170 0.10 16.27 8.62
CA ASN A 170 1.25 16.61 7.78
C ASN A 170 1.09 16.17 6.33
N ILE A 171 0.21 15.21 6.05
CA ILE A 171 -0.04 14.65 4.72
C ILE A 171 -1.48 14.97 4.32
N SER A 172 -1.65 15.62 3.16
CA SER A 172 -2.97 16.03 2.66
C SER A 172 -3.05 15.99 1.14
N GLY A 173 -4.28 16.09 0.62
CA GLY A 173 -4.53 16.23 -0.81
C GLY A 173 -4.37 14.92 -1.57
N ARG A 174 -4.11 15.03 -2.88
CA ARG A 174 -4.06 13.85 -3.76
C ARG A 174 -2.68 13.19 -3.74
N LEU A 175 -2.62 11.92 -3.38
CA LEU A 175 -1.39 11.12 -3.38
C LEU A 175 -1.47 10.07 -4.48
N VAL A 176 -0.48 10.01 -5.37
CA VAL A 176 -0.45 9.07 -6.50
C VAL A 176 0.84 8.26 -6.44
N ILE A 177 0.72 6.95 -6.30
CA ILE A 177 1.82 5.99 -6.33
C ILE A 177 1.51 5.03 -7.48
N ALA A 178 2.08 5.28 -8.66
CA ALA A 178 1.61 4.65 -9.88
C ALA A 178 2.71 4.09 -10.79
N ASN A 179 2.46 2.89 -11.34
CA ASN A 179 3.31 2.27 -12.35
C ASN A 179 4.77 2.09 -11.91
N ASN A 180 5.02 1.86 -10.62
CA ASN A 180 6.36 1.59 -10.11
C ASN A 180 6.69 0.10 -10.21
N ASP A 181 7.96 -0.23 -10.44
CA ASP A 181 8.51 -1.59 -10.36
C ASP A 181 9.36 -1.71 -9.09
N ILE A 182 8.85 -2.41 -8.09
CA ILE A 182 9.44 -2.52 -6.75
C ILE A 182 9.83 -3.97 -6.51
N ASP A 183 11.12 -4.25 -6.61
CA ASP A 183 11.71 -5.55 -6.40
C ASP A 183 12.47 -5.59 -5.08
N MET A 184 11.88 -6.28 -4.11
CA MET A 184 12.39 -6.35 -2.75
C MET A 184 13.26 -7.58 -2.50
N THR A 185 13.85 -8.15 -3.56
CA THR A 185 14.80 -9.27 -3.47
C THR A 185 15.90 -8.99 -2.45
N GLY A 186 16.20 -10.00 -1.62
CA GLY A 186 17.24 -9.94 -0.59
C GLY A 186 16.70 -10.10 0.83
N GLY A 187 15.39 -9.91 1.03
CA GLY A 187 14.73 -10.17 2.30
C GLY A 187 14.76 -11.63 2.73
N THR A 188 15.04 -11.86 4.01
CA THR A 188 14.96 -13.16 4.68
C THR A 188 13.77 -13.20 5.65
N SER A 189 13.51 -14.36 6.27
CA SER A 189 12.44 -14.48 7.26
C SER A 189 12.66 -13.68 8.55
N SER A 190 13.89 -13.18 8.81
CA SER A 190 14.16 -12.25 9.91
C SER A 190 13.97 -10.78 9.55
N ASP A 191 13.70 -10.50 8.27
CA ASP A 191 13.59 -9.14 7.76
C ASP A 191 12.14 -8.75 7.51
N ASN A 192 11.86 -7.47 7.75
CA ASN A 192 10.54 -6.88 7.52
C ASN A 192 10.59 -6.11 6.22
N VAL A 193 10.28 -6.76 5.11
CA VAL A 193 10.46 -6.17 3.79
C VAL A 193 9.10 -5.89 3.17
N ILE A 194 8.78 -4.60 3.09
CA ILE A 194 7.47 -4.05 2.70
C ILE A 194 7.61 -3.32 1.36
N GLY A 195 6.65 -3.48 0.45
CA GLY A 195 6.66 -2.72 -0.80
C GLY A 195 6.34 -1.25 -0.58
N LEU A 196 5.10 -0.99 -0.16
CA LEU A 196 4.54 0.33 0.12
C LEU A 196 3.97 0.40 1.54
N LEU A 197 4.36 1.41 2.30
CA LEU A 197 3.86 1.69 3.65
C LEU A 197 3.16 3.05 3.66
N ILE A 198 1.91 3.11 4.14
CA ILE A 198 1.10 4.34 4.20
C ILE A 198 0.39 4.42 5.56
N PHE A 199 0.99 5.13 6.53
CA PHE A 199 0.52 5.17 7.93
C PHE A 199 0.13 6.57 8.37
N SER A 200 -1.05 6.69 8.97
CA SER A 200 -1.54 7.90 9.64
C SER A 200 -1.43 9.14 8.77
N ILE A 201 -2.37 9.32 7.85
CA ILE A 201 -2.38 10.44 6.91
C ILE A 201 -3.78 11.05 6.79
N GLY A 202 -3.84 12.36 6.59
CA GLY A 202 -5.04 13.09 6.21
C GLY A 202 -6.13 13.22 7.26
N ILE A 203 -5.82 13.07 8.55
CA ILE A 203 -6.82 13.07 9.62
C ILE A 203 -6.92 14.48 10.21
N SER A 204 -7.56 15.38 9.46
CA SER A 204 -8.07 16.68 9.90
C SER A 204 -9.18 17.11 8.93
N PRO A 205 -10.24 17.83 9.38
CA PRO A 205 -11.39 18.20 8.53
C PRO A 205 -11.04 18.93 7.22
N ASP A 206 -9.88 19.58 7.16
CA ASP A 206 -9.37 20.36 6.02
C ASP A 206 -8.15 19.72 5.33
N ARG A 207 -7.76 18.51 5.73
CA ARG A 207 -6.54 17.84 5.25
C ARG A 207 -6.73 16.40 4.80
N GLU A 208 -7.95 15.99 4.48
CA GLU A 208 -8.21 14.67 3.94
C GLU A 208 -7.32 14.34 2.72
N VAL A 209 -7.04 13.05 2.57
CA VAL A 209 -6.28 12.52 1.46
C VAL A 209 -7.16 11.74 0.49
N ASP A 210 -6.74 11.77 -0.78
CA ASP A 210 -7.23 10.85 -1.80
C ASP A 210 -6.03 10.09 -2.37
N VAL A 211 -5.86 8.85 -1.92
CA VAL A 211 -4.68 8.02 -2.19
C VAL A 211 -4.98 7.09 -3.36
N TYR A 212 -4.10 7.08 -4.36
CA TYR A 212 -4.18 6.19 -5.52
C TYR A 212 -2.89 5.35 -5.59
N VAL A 213 -3.00 4.06 -5.30
CA VAL A 213 -1.94 3.07 -5.47
C VAL A 213 -2.31 2.20 -6.67
N SER A 214 -1.73 2.48 -7.85
CA SER A 214 -2.20 1.86 -9.09
C SER A 214 -1.14 1.38 -10.06
N GLY A 215 -1.38 0.23 -10.70
CA GLY A 215 -0.49 -0.27 -11.76
C GLY A 215 0.92 -0.63 -11.30
N ASN A 216 1.17 -0.75 -9.99
CA ASN A 216 2.50 -1.07 -9.49
C ASN A 216 2.76 -2.58 -9.63
N ASN A 217 4.00 -2.93 -9.92
CA ASN A 217 4.52 -4.29 -9.85
C ASN A 217 5.39 -4.39 -8.60
N ILE A 218 4.96 -5.14 -7.59
CA ILE A 218 5.67 -5.29 -6.32
C ILE A 218 5.96 -6.77 -6.12
N ARG A 219 7.24 -7.12 -5.95
CA ARG A 219 7.65 -8.51 -5.80
C ARG A 219 8.66 -8.74 -4.68
N ASN A 220 8.74 -10.00 -4.24
CA ASN A 220 9.74 -10.51 -3.29
C ASN A 220 9.66 -9.87 -1.89
N VAL A 221 8.45 -9.53 -1.45
CA VAL A 221 8.21 -8.98 -0.10
C VAL A 221 8.06 -10.09 0.94
N THR A 222 8.56 -9.85 2.15
CA THR A 222 8.43 -10.77 3.32
C THR A 222 7.31 -10.31 4.28
N GLU A 223 6.83 -9.09 4.09
CA GLU A 223 5.72 -8.43 4.76
C GLU A 223 4.79 -7.79 3.71
N PRO A 224 3.68 -7.10 4.07
CA PRO A 224 2.72 -6.64 3.07
C PRO A 224 3.36 -5.92 1.87
N ALA A 225 2.91 -6.26 0.66
CA ALA A 225 3.28 -5.52 -0.53
C ALA A 225 2.72 -4.09 -0.46
N ILE A 226 1.51 -3.95 0.11
CA ILE A 226 0.84 -2.67 0.36
C ILE A 226 0.28 -2.70 1.78
N ASN A 227 0.79 -1.82 2.66
CA ASN A 227 0.39 -1.70 4.06
C ASN A 227 -0.20 -0.32 4.31
N ILE A 228 -1.52 -0.21 4.36
CA ILE A 228 -2.25 1.04 4.58
C ILE A 228 -2.92 0.98 5.93
N ARG A 229 -2.65 1.99 6.77
CA ARG A 229 -3.24 2.10 8.10
C ARG A 229 -3.69 3.54 8.36
N ARG A 230 -4.94 3.67 8.81
CA ARG A 230 -5.48 4.92 9.38
C ARG A 230 -5.40 6.09 8.40
N VAL A 231 -6.38 6.15 7.49
CA VAL A 231 -6.48 7.16 6.43
C VAL A 231 -7.67 8.07 6.71
N GLY A 232 -7.44 9.37 6.83
CA GLY A 232 -8.51 10.37 6.80
C GLY A 232 -8.83 10.70 5.35
N GLY A 233 -9.94 10.16 4.84
CA GLY A 233 -10.34 10.25 3.44
C GLY A 233 -10.43 8.88 2.77
N ARG A 234 -9.90 8.76 1.55
CA ARG A 234 -10.07 7.57 0.70
C ARG A 234 -8.75 7.00 0.21
N ALA A 235 -8.73 5.69 0.03
CA ALA A 235 -7.62 4.98 -0.61
C ALA A 235 -8.13 4.00 -1.68
N HIS A 236 -7.61 4.18 -2.89
CA HIS A 236 -7.84 3.34 -4.07
C HIS A 236 -6.59 2.51 -4.35
N VAL A 237 -6.70 1.19 -4.21
CA VAL A 237 -5.64 0.22 -4.50
C VAL A 237 -6.06 -0.60 -5.70
N GLU A 238 -5.57 -0.23 -6.88
CA GLU A 238 -6.14 -0.72 -8.14
C GLU A 238 -5.12 -1.24 -9.15
N SER A 239 -5.42 -2.37 -9.80
CA SER A 239 -4.64 -2.87 -10.94
C SER A 239 -3.15 -3.11 -10.63
N ASN A 240 -2.80 -3.44 -9.39
CA ASN A 240 -1.43 -3.78 -9.02
C ASN A 240 -1.15 -5.27 -9.27
N VAL A 241 0.10 -5.61 -9.56
CA VAL A 241 0.61 -6.99 -9.64
C VAL A 241 1.53 -7.22 -8.46
N LEU A 242 1.12 -8.11 -7.55
CA LEU A 242 1.77 -8.33 -6.26
C LEU A 242 2.18 -9.79 -6.12
N ILE A 243 3.48 -10.05 -5.94
CA ILE A 243 4.03 -11.40 -5.79
C ILE A 243 4.87 -11.44 -4.52
N THR A 244 4.46 -12.19 -3.51
CA THR A 244 5.27 -12.28 -2.29
C THR A 244 6.54 -13.09 -2.51
N ALA A 245 7.51 -12.97 -1.60
CA ALA A 245 8.59 -13.93 -1.54
C ALA A 245 8.05 -15.31 -1.09
N PRO A 246 8.77 -16.42 -1.38
CA PRO A 246 8.48 -17.74 -0.81
C PRO A 246 8.91 -17.87 0.67
N VAL A 247 9.12 -16.74 1.35
CA VAL A 247 9.43 -16.63 2.78
C VAL A 247 8.62 -15.47 3.36
N SER A 248 8.10 -15.64 4.56
CA SER A 248 7.44 -14.58 5.34
C SER A 248 8.34 -14.14 6.49
N SER A 249 8.17 -12.89 6.92
CA SER A 249 8.79 -12.40 8.14
C SER A 249 8.22 -13.15 9.36
N THR A 250 9.09 -13.62 10.25
CA THR A 250 8.68 -14.21 11.54
C THR A 250 8.34 -13.14 12.58
N THR A 251 8.56 -11.85 12.28
CA THR A 251 8.26 -10.77 13.23
C THR A 251 6.88 -10.17 13.01
N ALA A 252 6.33 -10.30 11.80
CA ALA A 252 4.99 -9.85 11.46
C ALA A 252 4.01 -11.01 11.61
N LEU A 253 3.27 -11.02 12.72
CA LEU A 253 2.19 -11.99 12.90
C LEU A 253 1.09 -11.71 11.87
N ARG A 254 0.65 -12.75 11.15
CA ARG A 254 -0.44 -12.70 10.16
C ARG A 254 -0.12 -11.74 9.01
N PRO A 255 0.77 -12.12 8.08
CA PRO A 255 1.12 -11.27 6.95
C PRO A 255 -0.01 -11.27 5.92
N GLU A 256 -0.42 -10.08 5.46
CA GLU A 256 -1.40 -9.90 4.38
C GLU A 256 -0.76 -9.19 3.19
N VAL A 257 -0.99 -9.65 1.95
CA VAL A 257 -0.33 -9.05 0.77
C VAL A 257 -0.77 -7.60 0.57
N ILE A 258 -2.09 -7.37 0.65
CA ILE A 258 -2.68 -6.05 0.84
C ILE A 258 -3.28 -6.00 2.24
N ARG A 259 -2.81 -5.06 3.05
CA ARG A 259 -3.30 -4.79 4.41
C ARG A 259 -3.96 -3.42 4.43
N ALA A 260 -5.27 -3.36 4.68
CA ALA A 260 -6.03 -2.13 4.89
C ALA A 260 -6.64 -2.14 6.30
N VAL A 261 -6.22 -1.19 7.14
CA VAL A 261 -6.48 -1.26 8.59
C VAL A 261 -6.90 0.09 9.20
N ASN A 262 -7.77 0.03 10.22
CA ASN A 262 -8.32 1.18 10.96
C ASN A 262 -9.22 2.07 10.07
N ILE A 263 -9.47 3.32 10.49
CA ILE A 263 -10.32 4.25 9.75
C ILE A 263 -9.87 4.48 8.30
N GLY A 264 -10.84 4.84 7.46
CA GLY A 264 -10.66 5.21 6.04
C GLY A 264 -11.69 4.52 5.16
N SER A 265 -11.92 5.07 3.97
CA SER A 265 -12.71 4.40 2.92
C SER A 265 -11.77 3.75 1.92
N TYR A 266 -11.87 2.43 1.77
CA TYR A 266 -10.95 1.62 0.98
C TYR A 266 -11.66 1.02 -0.23
N VAL A 267 -11.09 1.22 -1.41
CA VAL A 267 -11.45 0.49 -2.64
C VAL A 267 -10.23 -0.32 -3.07
N ILE A 268 -10.34 -1.64 -3.03
CA ILE A 268 -9.28 -2.57 -3.42
C ILE A 268 -9.80 -3.36 -4.62
N ALA A 269 -9.36 -3.01 -5.83
CA ALA A 269 -9.96 -3.56 -7.05
C ALA A 269 -8.98 -3.96 -8.14
N HIS A 270 -9.33 -4.98 -8.92
CA HIS A 270 -8.57 -5.38 -10.12
C HIS A 270 -7.10 -5.76 -9.87
N ASN A 271 -6.70 -6.07 -8.63
CA ASN A 271 -5.33 -6.47 -8.33
C ASN A 271 -5.10 -7.94 -8.69
N SER A 272 -3.88 -8.27 -9.11
CA SER A 272 -3.41 -9.64 -9.31
C SER A 272 -2.42 -9.98 -8.20
N ILE A 273 -2.76 -10.94 -7.36
CA ILE A 273 -2.00 -11.32 -6.16
C ILE A 273 -1.57 -12.78 -6.26
N GLU A 274 -0.28 -13.02 -6.03
CA GLU A 274 0.29 -14.34 -5.78
C GLU A 274 0.97 -14.35 -4.40
N CYS A 275 0.33 -15.02 -3.45
CA CYS A 275 0.84 -15.18 -2.09
C CYS A 275 1.54 -16.54 -1.95
N GLN A 276 2.86 -16.52 -1.82
CA GLN A 276 3.72 -17.70 -1.68
C GLN A 276 4.20 -17.93 -0.24
N TRP A 277 3.75 -17.11 0.71
CA TRP A 277 4.23 -17.17 2.08
C TRP A 277 3.96 -18.53 2.74
N PRO A 278 4.94 -19.09 3.47
CA PRO A 278 4.76 -20.31 4.26
C PRO A 278 4.04 -20.09 5.59
N ASP A 279 3.52 -18.88 5.83
CA ASP A 279 2.91 -18.51 7.10
C ASP A 279 1.55 -19.20 7.28
N PRO A 280 1.28 -19.83 8.45
CA PRO A 280 0.01 -20.49 8.71
C PRO A 280 -1.17 -19.52 8.67
N ASP A 281 -0.96 -18.23 8.90
CA ASP A 281 -2.00 -17.20 8.91
C ASP A 281 -1.84 -16.18 7.75
N ALA A 282 -1.17 -16.57 6.66
CA ALA A 282 -1.04 -15.72 5.47
C ALA A 282 -2.41 -15.38 4.86
N VAL A 283 -2.58 -14.12 4.48
CA VAL A 283 -3.80 -13.61 3.83
C VAL A 283 -3.48 -12.89 2.53
N GLY A 284 -4.31 -13.09 1.50
CA GLY A 284 -4.18 -12.31 0.26
C GLY A 284 -4.52 -10.83 0.48
N ILE A 285 -5.76 -10.55 0.91
CA ILE A 285 -6.25 -9.21 1.22
C ILE A 285 -6.86 -9.20 2.62
N GLY A 286 -6.31 -8.40 3.54
CA GLY A 286 -6.84 -8.20 4.88
C GLY A 286 -7.49 -6.83 5.03
N VAL A 287 -8.72 -6.81 5.53
CA VAL A 287 -9.55 -5.62 5.76
C VAL A 287 -10.00 -5.68 7.22
N TRP A 288 -9.40 -4.87 8.10
CA TRP A 288 -9.70 -5.00 9.53
C TRP A 288 -9.41 -3.79 10.43
N THR A 289 -9.82 -3.88 11.70
CA THR A 289 -9.31 -3.00 12.76
C THR A 289 -9.36 -3.70 14.11
N GLN A 290 -8.35 -3.47 14.95
CA GLN A 290 -8.32 -3.96 16.34
C GLN A 290 -8.63 -2.86 17.36
N VAL A 291 -8.92 -1.65 16.88
CA VAL A 291 -9.06 -0.47 17.71
C VAL A 291 -10.52 -0.03 17.64
N PRO A 292 -11.30 -0.16 18.72
CA PRO A 292 -12.72 0.20 18.70
C PRO A 292 -12.95 1.68 18.39
N ASP A 293 -12.03 2.56 18.81
CA ASP A 293 -12.09 4.00 18.53
C ASP A 293 -11.82 4.35 17.06
N TRP A 294 -11.26 3.40 16.30
CA TRP A 294 -10.94 3.53 14.88
C TRP A 294 -11.65 2.42 14.09
N PRO A 295 -13.00 2.43 14.08
CA PRO A 295 -13.76 1.47 13.32
C PRO A 295 -13.43 1.63 11.83
N MET A 296 -13.49 0.53 11.10
CA MET A 296 -13.33 0.54 9.66
C MET A 296 -14.63 0.10 9.03
N GLU A 297 -15.19 0.95 8.18
CA GLU A 297 -16.50 0.76 7.59
C GLU A 297 -16.41 0.90 6.07
N HIS A 298 -17.30 0.20 5.35
CA HIS A 298 -17.53 0.42 3.92
C HIS A 298 -16.31 0.15 3.03
N ALA A 299 -15.45 -0.80 3.40
CA ALA A 299 -14.40 -1.26 2.50
C ALA A 299 -15.02 -2.04 1.33
N VAL A 300 -14.54 -1.76 0.12
CA VAL A 300 -14.98 -2.38 -1.13
C VAL A 300 -13.83 -3.17 -1.73
N VAL A 301 -13.97 -4.50 -1.80
CA VAL A 301 -12.96 -5.41 -2.35
C VAL A 301 -13.53 -6.15 -3.56
N VAL A 302 -13.20 -5.71 -4.77
CA VAL A 302 -13.89 -6.18 -5.98
C VAL A 302 -12.99 -6.55 -7.14
N ASP A 303 -13.39 -7.56 -7.92
CA ASP A 303 -12.73 -7.92 -9.18
C ASP A 303 -11.22 -8.22 -9.05
N ASN A 304 -10.74 -8.61 -7.87
CA ASN A 304 -9.35 -9.03 -7.67
C ASN A 304 -9.15 -10.49 -8.09
N GLN A 305 -7.92 -10.82 -8.50
CA GLN A 305 -7.45 -12.19 -8.69
C GLN A 305 -6.45 -12.52 -7.60
N VAL A 306 -6.81 -13.45 -6.71
CA VAL A 306 -5.97 -13.85 -5.59
C VAL A 306 -5.59 -15.32 -5.74
N THR A 307 -4.30 -15.62 -5.78
CA THR A 307 -3.79 -16.99 -5.80
C THR A 307 -2.98 -17.23 -4.53
N MET A 308 -3.46 -18.15 -3.69
CA MET A 308 -2.76 -18.60 -2.49
C MET A 308 -1.92 -19.83 -2.84
N SER A 309 -0.61 -19.67 -2.96
CA SER A 309 0.34 -20.72 -3.35
C SER A 309 1.40 -21.00 -2.26
N PRO A 310 1.00 -21.24 -1.01
CA PRO A 310 1.93 -21.60 0.05
C PRO A 310 2.60 -22.96 -0.27
N PRO A 311 3.74 -23.30 0.35
CA PRO A 311 4.34 -24.62 0.23
C PRO A 311 3.37 -25.77 0.55
N GLU A 312 3.62 -26.96 -0.02
CA GLU A 312 2.71 -28.10 0.10
C GLU A 312 2.39 -28.47 1.55
N ALA A 313 3.40 -28.43 2.41
CA ALA A 313 3.33 -28.82 3.83
C ALA A 313 2.75 -27.74 4.77
N THR A 314 2.30 -26.59 4.27
CA THR A 314 1.76 -25.53 5.12
C THR A 314 0.46 -25.99 5.80
N VAL A 315 0.46 -25.92 7.13
CA VAL A 315 -0.74 -26.14 7.95
C VAL A 315 -1.40 -24.79 8.19
N PHE A 316 -2.63 -24.62 7.70
CA PHE A 316 -3.35 -23.36 7.81
C PHE A 316 -3.89 -23.13 9.22
N GLY A 317 -3.54 -21.98 9.78
CA GLY A 317 -4.04 -21.43 11.03
C GLY A 317 -5.40 -20.77 10.88
N SER A 318 -5.85 -20.14 11.98
CA SER A 318 -7.20 -19.61 12.09
C SER A 318 -7.45 -18.34 11.29
N PHE A 319 -6.42 -17.69 10.73
CA PHE A 319 -6.63 -16.47 9.93
C PHE A 319 -6.28 -16.62 8.46
N SER A 320 -5.79 -17.79 8.03
CA SER A 320 -5.43 -17.99 6.62
C SER A 320 -6.63 -17.86 5.68
N ALA A 321 -6.58 -16.89 4.77
CA ALA A 321 -7.64 -16.65 3.82
C ALA A 321 -7.15 -16.05 2.50
N GLY A 322 -7.91 -16.23 1.42
CA GLY A 322 -7.73 -15.39 0.22
C GLY A 322 -8.04 -13.93 0.53
N ILE A 323 -9.22 -13.67 1.09
CA ILE A 323 -9.67 -12.35 1.56
C ILE A 323 -10.27 -12.51 2.96
N GLY A 324 -9.78 -11.73 3.92
CA GLY A 324 -10.24 -11.75 5.32
C GLY A 324 -10.80 -10.41 5.76
N ILE A 325 -11.93 -10.45 6.49
CA ILE A 325 -12.49 -9.32 7.23
C ILE A 325 -12.46 -9.68 8.72
N TRP A 326 -11.90 -8.82 9.57
CA TRP A 326 -11.88 -9.11 11.01
C TRP A 326 -11.87 -7.89 11.93
N GLY A 327 -12.15 -8.14 13.21
CA GLY A 327 -12.15 -7.13 14.28
C GLY A 327 -13.33 -6.16 14.19
N PHE A 328 -13.13 -4.86 14.42
CA PHE A 328 -14.20 -3.84 14.35
C PHE A 328 -14.48 -3.36 12.91
N ALA A 329 -14.38 -4.27 11.94
CA ALA A 329 -14.67 -4.00 10.53
C ALA A 329 -16.13 -4.27 10.21
N ALA A 330 -16.85 -3.28 9.66
CA ALA A 330 -18.26 -3.43 9.35
C ALA A 330 -18.61 -2.97 7.93
N ASP A 331 -19.80 -3.38 7.47
CA ASP A 331 -20.43 -2.90 6.24
C ASP A 331 -19.53 -3.03 4.99
N SER A 332 -18.64 -4.03 4.97
CA SER A 332 -17.70 -4.23 3.88
C SER A 332 -18.33 -5.06 2.77
N TYR A 333 -17.99 -4.74 1.53
CA TYR A 333 -18.54 -5.36 0.32
C TYR A 333 -17.43 -6.06 -0.47
N VAL A 334 -17.49 -7.38 -0.55
CA VAL A 334 -16.50 -8.22 -1.27
C VAL A 334 -17.18 -8.92 -2.43
N ALA A 335 -16.86 -8.55 -3.67
CA ALA A 335 -17.59 -9.06 -4.82
C ALA A 335 -16.75 -9.37 -6.07
N ASN A 336 -17.21 -10.35 -6.86
CA ASN A 336 -16.65 -10.71 -8.17
C ASN A 336 -15.15 -11.07 -8.17
N ASN A 337 -14.55 -11.31 -7.00
CA ASN A 337 -13.17 -11.74 -6.90
C ASN A 337 -13.03 -13.19 -7.39
N ARG A 338 -11.88 -13.51 -7.99
CA ARG A 338 -11.50 -14.90 -8.31
C ARG A 338 -10.38 -15.31 -7.37
N ILE A 339 -10.63 -16.32 -6.54
CA ILE A 339 -9.68 -16.85 -5.57
C ILE A 339 -9.31 -18.27 -5.96
N ARG A 340 -8.02 -18.61 -5.94
CA ARG A 340 -7.47 -19.92 -6.32
C ARG A 340 -6.38 -20.37 -5.34
N GLY A 341 -6.00 -21.64 -5.43
CA GLY A 341 -4.92 -22.20 -4.63
C GLY A 341 -5.42 -22.76 -3.30
N ARG A 342 -4.64 -22.63 -2.22
CA ARG A 342 -4.90 -23.33 -0.95
C ARG A 342 -4.73 -22.40 0.24
N ALA A 343 -5.71 -22.39 1.15
CA ALA A 343 -5.69 -21.70 2.43
C ALA A 343 -6.77 -22.32 3.36
N ARG A 344 -6.96 -21.79 4.58
CA ARG A 344 -8.09 -22.22 5.42
C ARG A 344 -9.44 -21.94 4.76
N ALA A 345 -9.61 -20.73 4.24
CA ALA A 345 -10.81 -20.33 3.51
C ALA A 345 -10.50 -19.40 2.33
N ALA A 346 -11.40 -19.31 1.35
CA ALA A 346 -11.25 -18.32 0.28
C ALA A 346 -11.66 -16.94 0.80
N LEU A 347 -12.80 -16.89 1.49
CA LEU A 347 -13.32 -15.73 2.20
C LEU A 347 -13.49 -16.06 3.68
N ALA A 348 -13.07 -15.17 4.57
CA ALA A 348 -13.29 -15.33 6.00
C ALA A 348 -13.80 -14.05 6.66
N VAL A 349 -14.73 -14.19 7.61
CA VAL A 349 -15.09 -13.15 8.57
C VAL A 349 -14.81 -13.67 9.97
N ASP A 350 -13.80 -13.11 10.64
CA ASP A 350 -13.30 -13.64 11.92
C ASP A 350 -13.41 -12.61 13.06
N VAL A 351 -13.73 -13.08 14.27
CA VAL A 351 -13.63 -12.25 15.48
C VAL A 351 -12.15 -12.00 15.78
N PHE A 352 -11.78 -10.77 16.12
CA PHE A 352 -10.38 -10.45 16.34
C PHE A 352 -10.19 -9.35 17.39
N ASN A 353 -9.33 -9.63 18.38
CA ASN A 353 -8.98 -8.70 19.46
C ASN A 353 -10.19 -8.02 20.12
N GLY A 354 -11.23 -8.80 20.39
CA GLY A 354 -12.47 -8.33 21.01
C GLY A 354 -13.44 -7.62 20.05
N GLY A 355 -13.03 -7.33 18.82
CA GLY A 355 -13.90 -6.82 17.76
C GLY A 355 -14.66 -7.93 17.05
N ILE A 356 -15.94 -7.69 16.79
CA ILE A 356 -16.83 -8.59 16.05
C ILE A 356 -17.23 -7.88 14.76
N PRO A 357 -16.79 -8.37 13.57
CA PRO A 357 -17.21 -7.76 12.31
C PRO A 357 -18.70 -7.90 12.10
N ALA A 358 -19.34 -6.95 11.42
CA ALA A 358 -20.79 -6.98 11.22
C ALA A 358 -21.20 -6.48 9.83
N ASN A 359 -22.41 -6.87 9.38
CA ASN A 359 -23.06 -6.33 8.18
C ASN A 359 -22.26 -6.50 6.88
N ASN A 360 -21.42 -7.53 6.78
CA ASN A 360 -20.56 -7.74 5.62
C ASN A 360 -21.33 -8.45 4.51
N ALA A 361 -20.99 -8.14 3.25
CA ALA A 361 -21.64 -8.72 2.09
C ALA A 361 -20.61 -9.36 1.15
N PHE A 362 -20.80 -10.64 0.85
CA PHE A 362 -20.00 -11.38 -0.10
C PHE A 362 -20.83 -11.75 -1.33
N VAL A 363 -20.49 -11.21 -2.50
CA VAL A 363 -21.35 -11.30 -3.70
C VAL A 363 -20.61 -11.86 -4.92
N GLN A 364 -21.05 -13.00 -5.44
CA GLN A 364 -20.57 -13.55 -6.72
C GLN A 364 -19.05 -13.77 -6.82
N ASN A 365 -18.39 -14.06 -5.70
CA ASN A 365 -16.99 -14.50 -5.69
C ASN A 365 -16.86 -15.93 -6.25
N ARG A 366 -15.70 -16.22 -6.86
CA ARG A 366 -15.42 -17.45 -7.62
C ARG A 366 -14.26 -18.23 -7.00
N PHE A 367 -14.45 -19.52 -6.80
CA PHE A 367 -13.54 -20.42 -6.08
C PHE A 367 -13.28 -21.75 -6.82
N GLU A 368 -13.50 -21.82 -8.14
CA GLU A 368 -13.50 -23.11 -8.88
C GLU A 368 -12.17 -23.87 -8.81
N ASP A 369 -11.07 -23.15 -8.59
CA ASP A 369 -9.70 -23.68 -8.49
C ASP A 369 -9.12 -23.48 -7.07
N PHE A 370 -9.98 -23.43 -6.04
CA PHE A 370 -9.59 -23.24 -4.64
C PHE A 370 -9.79 -24.54 -3.84
N GLU A 371 -8.81 -24.90 -3.02
CA GLU A 371 -8.86 -26.05 -2.11
C GLU A 371 -8.85 -25.54 -0.66
N PRO A 372 -10.02 -25.35 -0.04
CA PRO A 372 -10.10 -24.95 1.36
C PRO A 372 -9.71 -26.11 2.29
N SER A 373 -8.99 -25.82 3.38
CA SER A 373 -8.86 -26.80 4.47
C SER A 373 -10.07 -26.83 5.40
N VAL A 374 -10.91 -25.78 5.38
CA VAL A 374 -12.13 -25.69 6.19
C VAL A 374 -13.40 -25.49 5.34
N ALA A 375 -13.49 -24.38 4.60
CA ALA A 375 -14.61 -24.07 3.70
C ALA A 375 -14.22 -22.94 2.73
N ASP A 376 -14.93 -22.81 1.60
CA ASP A 376 -14.71 -21.67 0.69
C ASP A 376 -15.07 -20.35 1.38
N VAL A 377 -16.17 -20.33 2.13
CA VAL A 377 -16.56 -19.21 2.98
C VAL A 377 -16.64 -19.66 4.44
N PHE A 378 -15.92 -18.96 5.30
CA PHE A 378 -15.96 -19.16 6.75
C PHE A 378 -16.50 -17.92 7.47
N ILE A 379 -17.54 -18.09 8.29
CA ILE A 379 -18.07 -17.06 9.18
C ILE A 379 -17.87 -17.54 10.62
N ASP A 380 -17.11 -16.77 11.40
CA ASP A 380 -16.76 -17.12 12.77
C ASP A 380 -17.93 -16.98 13.75
N THR A 381 -17.75 -17.57 14.94
CA THR A 381 -18.75 -17.62 15.98
C THR A 381 -19.16 -16.22 16.42
N GLY A 382 -20.45 -15.92 16.34
CA GLY A 382 -21.02 -14.68 16.85
C GLY A 382 -20.95 -13.49 15.89
N VAL A 383 -20.37 -13.63 14.70
CA VAL A 383 -20.38 -12.61 13.64
C VAL A 383 -21.82 -12.39 13.15
N PRO A 384 -22.42 -11.20 13.34
CA PRO A 384 -23.80 -10.97 12.93
C PRO A 384 -23.93 -10.53 11.46
N ASP A 385 -25.10 -10.80 10.91
CA ASP A 385 -25.68 -10.11 9.75
C ASP A 385 -24.81 -10.15 8.48
N THR A 386 -24.16 -11.29 8.22
CA THR A 386 -23.39 -11.49 6.98
C THR A 386 -24.29 -11.97 5.83
N LEU A 387 -24.22 -11.29 4.69
CA LEU A 387 -24.92 -11.68 3.46
C LEU A 387 -23.98 -12.43 2.51
N ILE A 388 -24.32 -13.65 2.13
CA ILE A 388 -23.63 -14.43 1.10
C ILE A 388 -24.57 -14.59 -0.09
N LEU A 389 -24.26 -13.93 -1.21
CA LEU A 389 -25.11 -13.92 -2.40
C LEU A 389 -24.38 -14.49 -3.62
N GLY A 390 -25.00 -15.49 -4.25
CA GLY A 390 -24.66 -15.89 -5.60
C GLY A 390 -23.32 -16.62 -5.74
N GLN A 391 -22.81 -17.21 -4.66
CA GLN A 391 -21.56 -17.95 -4.65
C GLN A 391 -21.79 -19.46 -4.84
N ARG A 392 -20.79 -20.13 -5.41
CA ARG A 392 -20.70 -21.60 -5.44
C ARG A 392 -19.56 -22.00 -4.53
N GLY A 393 -19.75 -23.04 -3.73
CA GLY A 393 -18.75 -23.51 -2.77
C GLY A 393 -19.39 -23.99 -1.47
N THR A 394 -18.52 -24.42 -0.57
CA THR A 394 -18.82 -24.80 0.80
C THR A 394 -18.87 -23.58 1.70
N VAL A 395 -19.83 -23.55 2.62
CA VAL A 395 -19.96 -22.50 3.64
C VAL A 395 -19.91 -23.16 5.00
N ARG A 396 -19.00 -22.69 5.86
CA ARG A 396 -19.00 -22.99 7.30
C ARG A 396 -19.41 -21.74 8.04
N ASP A 397 -20.65 -21.75 8.52
CA ASP A 397 -21.27 -20.60 9.17
C ASP A 397 -21.48 -20.88 10.66
N GLN A 398 -20.83 -20.06 11.49
CA GLN A 398 -21.01 -20.01 12.93
C GLN A 398 -21.56 -18.64 13.38
N GLY A 399 -21.92 -17.80 12.41
CA GLY A 399 -22.43 -16.45 12.64
C GLY A 399 -23.87 -16.44 13.17
N VAL A 400 -24.37 -15.23 13.34
CA VAL A 400 -25.75 -14.93 13.78
C VAL A 400 -26.45 -14.21 12.64
N ASN A 401 -27.66 -14.65 12.28
CA ASN A 401 -28.45 -14.06 11.18
C ASN A 401 -27.74 -14.02 9.81
N THR A 402 -26.78 -14.92 9.55
CA THR A 402 -26.19 -15.05 8.22
C THR A 402 -27.27 -15.41 7.20
N VAL A 403 -27.29 -14.71 6.07
CA VAL A 403 -28.23 -14.95 4.98
C VAL A 403 -27.47 -15.50 3.78
N VAL A 404 -27.73 -16.76 3.42
CA VAL A 404 -27.14 -17.41 2.24
C VAL A 404 -28.17 -17.52 1.13
N LEU A 405 -27.95 -16.81 0.03
CA LEU A 405 -28.83 -16.80 -1.14
C LEU A 405 -28.11 -17.43 -2.35
N PRO A 406 -28.60 -18.55 -2.88
CA PRO A 406 -27.99 -19.19 -4.05
C PRO A 406 -28.18 -18.33 -5.31
N PHE A 407 -27.25 -18.44 -6.26
CA PHE A 407 -27.46 -17.84 -7.58
C PHE A 407 -28.54 -18.64 -8.34
N ARG A 408 -29.74 -18.07 -8.50
CA ARG A 408 -30.73 -18.59 -9.45
C ARG A 408 -30.32 -18.17 -10.86
N GLY A 409 -29.37 -18.90 -11.44
CA GLY A 409 -29.07 -18.76 -12.87
C GLY A 409 -30.31 -19.10 -13.68
N ARG A 410 -30.73 -18.19 -14.57
CA ARG A 410 -31.59 -18.52 -15.70
C ARG A 410 -30.76 -19.08 -16.84
#